data_AF-A0A2N2SX31-F1
#
_entry.id   AF-A0A2N2SX31-F1
#
_cell.length_a   1.000
_cell.length_b   1.000
_cell.length_c   1.000
_cell.angle_alpha   90.00
_cell.angle_beta   90.00
_cell.angle_gamma   90.00
#
_symmetry.space_group_name_H-M   'P 1'
#
loop_
_entity.id
_entity.type
_entity.pdbx_description
1 polymer ?
#
loop_
_entity_poly.entity_id
_entity_poly.type
_entity_poly.pdbx_seq_one_letter_code
_entity_poly.pdbx_strand_id
1 'polypeptide(L)' 'MPRMPRMPRTGTRRATASNGAAQDARQIWVLRDGQPVAIAVKTGISDGRMTEITDGDLKEGMAVITDQRAGAASKP' A
#
# COMPACT_ATOMS: atom_id res chain seq x y z
N MET A 1 26.65 -37.82 -15.72
CA MET A 1 25.86 -36.67 -16.22
C MET A 1 25.89 -35.57 -15.16
N PRO A 2 26.43 -34.37 -15.40
CA PRO A 2 26.46 -33.32 -14.39
C PRO A 2 25.06 -32.72 -14.18
N ARG A 3 24.64 -32.58 -12.91
CA ARG A 3 23.37 -31.92 -12.52
C ARG A 3 23.47 -30.44 -12.84
N MET A 4 22.47 -29.91 -13.53
CA MET A 4 22.34 -28.48 -13.80
C MET A 4 22.13 -27.69 -12.50
N PRO A 5 22.73 -26.50 -12.34
CA PRO A 5 22.46 -25.63 -11.20
C PRO A 5 21.00 -25.17 -11.20
N ARG A 6 20.33 -25.29 -10.04
CA ARG A 6 18.98 -24.78 -9.84
C ARG A 6 19.02 -23.25 -9.90
N MET A 7 18.28 -22.68 -10.84
CA MET A 7 18.04 -21.24 -10.94
C MET A 7 17.46 -20.71 -9.61
N PRO A 8 17.91 -19.55 -9.10
CA PRO A 8 17.28 -18.92 -7.95
C PRO A 8 15.79 -18.74 -8.20
N ARG A 9 14.98 -19.26 -7.27
CA ARG A 9 13.54 -19.04 -7.24
C ARG A 9 13.32 -17.54 -7.04
N THR A 10 12.96 -16.83 -8.10
CA THR A 10 12.33 -15.51 -8.00
C THR A 10 11.06 -15.71 -7.17
N GLY A 11 11.18 -15.48 -5.86
CA GLY A 11 10.02 -15.42 -4.98
C GLY A 11 9.10 -14.36 -5.52
N THR A 12 7.92 -14.77 -5.95
CA THR A 12 6.82 -13.90 -6.32
C THR A 12 6.48 -13.08 -5.07
N ARG A 13 7.12 -11.91 -4.91
CA ARG A 13 6.57 -10.85 -4.06
C ARG A 13 5.25 -10.48 -4.73
N ARG A 14 4.17 -11.01 -4.17
CA ARG A 14 2.81 -10.71 -4.59
C ARG A 14 2.63 -9.20 -4.51
N ALA A 15 2.14 -8.67 -5.62
CA ALA A 15 2.03 -7.28 -6.03
C ALA A 15 1.51 -6.30 -4.96
N THR A 16 2.12 -5.11 -4.95
CA THR A 16 1.33 -3.87 -4.98
C THR A 16 1.65 -3.19 -6.32
N ALA A 17 0.65 -3.16 -7.19
CA ALA A 17 0.58 -2.50 -8.50
C ALA A 17 1.31 -1.14 -8.59
N SER A 18 1.77 -0.60 -9.71
CA SER A 18 1.95 -1.01 -11.11
C SER A 18 2.61 0.17 -11.83
N ASN A 19 3.32 -0.09 -12.93
CA ASN A 19 3.71 0.83 -14.01
C ASN A 19 3.26 2.31 -13.92
N GLY A 20 4.25 3.21 -13.89
CA GLY A 20 4.48 4.34 -14.81
C GLY A 20 3.43 5.44 -15.04
N ALA A 21 2.13 5.13 -15.02
CA ALA A 21 1.01 6.08 -15.18
C ALA A 21 0.03 6.05 -14.00
N ALA A 22 0.07 4.98 -13.18
CA ALA A 22 -0.58 4.90 -11.87
C ALA A 22 0.30 5.45 -10.73
N GLN A 23 1.40 6.15 -11.09
CA GLN A 23 2.42 6.61 -10.13
C GLN A 23 1.88 7.69 -9.17
N ASP A 24 0.87 8.47 -9.60
CA ASP A 24 0.32 9.58 -8.82
C ASP A 24 -0.91 9.21 -7.97
N ALA A 25 -1.66 8.19 -8.38
CA ALA A 25 -2.89 7.77 -7.70
C ALA A 25 -2.58 6.73 -6.61
N ARG A 26 -2.52 7.20 -5.37
CA ARG A 26 -2.37 6.37 -4.17
C ARG A 26 -3.72 6.13 -3.51
N GLN A 27 -3.76 5.20 -2.56
CA GLN A 27 -4.93 5.00 -1.71
C GLN A 27 -4.58 5.25 -0.24
N ILE A 28 -5.50 5.87 0.47
CA ILE A 28 -5.47 6.06 1.92
C ILE A 28 -6.66 5.31 2.52
N TRP A 29 -6.44 4.64 3.63
CA TRP A 29 -7.49 3.95 4.37
C TRP A 29 -8.02 4.85 5.46
N VAL A 30 -9.32 5.11 5.45
CA VAL A 30 -10.01 5.80 6.54
C VAL A 30 -10.85 4.82 7.34
N LEU A 31 -11.05 5.13 8.61
CA LEU A 31 -11.97 4.39 9.46
C LEU A 31 -13.35 5.05 9.38
N ARG A 32 -14.36 4.30 8.90
CA ARG A 32 -15.77 4.71 8.90
C ARG A 32 -16.60 3.61 9.55
N ASP A 33 -17.34 3.95 10.58
CA ASP A 33 -18.20 3.00 11.32
C ASP A 33 -17.45 1.73 11.77
N GLY A 34 -16.19 1.89 12.19
CA GLY A 34 -15.33 0.80 12.63
C GLY A 34 -14.73 -0.05 11.50
N GLN A 35 -14.97 0.30 10.24
CA GLN A 35 -14.46 -0.44 9.08
C GLN A 35 -13.46 0.38 8.27
N PRO A 36 -12.35 -0.23 7.79
CA PRO A 36 -11.44 0.40 6.84
C PRO A 36 -12.12 0.62 5.48
N VAL A 37 -12.09 1.86 4.98
CA VAL A 37 -12.58 2.24 3.64
C VAL A 37 -11.44 2.87 2.86
N ALA A 38 -11.16 2.35 1.68
CA ALA A 38 -10.14 2.90 0.79
C ALA A 38 -10.65 4.17 0.10
N ILE A 39 -9.83 5.20 0.07
CA ILE A 39 -10.05 6.45 -0.66
C ILE A 39 -8.86 6.65 -1.60
N ALA A 40 -9.15 6.84 -2.89
CA ALA A 40 -8.14 7.22 -3.86
C ALA A 40 -7.73 8.70 -3.65
N VAL A 41 -6.44 8.96 -3.72
CA VAL A 41 -5.84 10.29 -3.53
C VAL A 41 -4.72 10.53 -4.54
N LYS A 42 -4.45 11.80 -4.83
CA LYS A 42 -3.24 12.23 -5.53
C LYS A 42 -2.22 12.79 -4.54
N THR A 43 -1.02 12.24 -4.51
CA THR A 43 0.07 12.78 -3.68
C THR A 43 0.87 13.86 -4.40
N GLY A 44 1.30 14.87 -3.66
CA GLY A 44 2.25 15.91 -4.10
C GLY A 44 3.64 15.68 -3.54
N ILE A 45 4.28 16.76 -3.08
CA ILE A 45 5.64 16.72 -2.52
C ILE A 45 5.69 15.98 -1.18
N SER A 46 6.84 15.41 -0.86
CA SER A 46 7.11 14.80 0.45
C SER A 46 8.47 15.21 0.98
N ASP A 47 8.57 15.41 2.29
CA ASP A 47 9.81 15.71 3.02
C ASP A 47 10.39 14.46 3.73
N GLY A 48 9.85 13.27 3.44
CA GLY A 48 10.21 12.01 4.06
C GLY A 48 9.50 11.69 5.38
N ARG A 49 8.79 12.65 5.98
CA ARG A 49 7.91 12.42 7.15
C ARG A 49 6.44 12.65 6.81
N MET A 50 6.17 13.66 5.99
CA MET A 50 4.84 14.03 5.53
C MET A 50 4.82 14.05 4.00
N THR A 51 3.67 13.71 3.44
CA THR A 51 3.39 13.79 2.00
C THR A 51 2.13 14.63 1.83
N GLU A 52 2.19 15.62 0.96
CA GLU A 52 1.03 16.44 0.61
C GLU A 52 0.01 15.60 -0.16
N ILE A 53 -1.28 15.81 0.10
CA ILE A 53 -2.38 15.31 -0.71
C ILE A 53 -2.95 16.49 -1.50
N THR A 54 -2.90 16.42 -2.82
CA THR A 54 -3.28 17.51 -3.72
C THR A 54 -4.68 17.33 -4.30
N ASP A 55 -5.22 16.11 -4.29
CA ASP A 55 -6.55 15.79 -4.82
C ASP A 55 -7.10 14.49 -4.22
N GLY A 56 -8.41 14.29 -4.33
CA GLY A 56 -9.16 13.11 -3.86
C GLY A 56 -10.25 13.44 -2.83
N ASP A 57 -11.00 12.41 -2.43
CA ASP A 57 -12.15 12.55 -1.52
C ASP A 57 -11.78 12.53 -0.01
N LEU A 58 -10.48 12.58 0.30
CA LEU A 58 -10.01 12.65 1.69
C LEU A 58 -10.24 14.07 2.21
N LYS A 59 -10.97 14.19 3.32
CA LYS A 59 -11.31 15.49 3.94
C LYS A 59 -10.76 15.58 5.35
N GLU A 60 -10.58 16.80 5.82
CA GLU A 60 -10.21 17.09 7.21
C GLU A 60 -11.20 16.44 8.18
N GLY A 61 -10.68 15.98 9.33
CA GLY A 61 -11.47 15.30 10.37
C GLY A 61 -11.75 13.82 10.11
N MET A 62 -11.44 13.28 8.92
CA MET A 62 -11.52 11.83 8.70
C MET A 62 -10.41 11.10 9.46
N ALA A 63 -10.76 10.05 10.19
CA ALA A 63 -9.79 9.20 10.88
C ALA A 63 -9.05 8.34 9.85
N VAL A 64 -7.75 8.55 9.70
CA VAL A 64 -6.88 7.79 8.79
C VAL A 64 -6.20 6.65 9.55
N ILE A 65 -6.13 5.47 8.93
CA ILE A 65 -5.35 4.33 9.42
C ILE A 65 -3.91 4.50 8.94
N THR A 66 -2.98 4.68 9.88
CA THR A 66 -1.57 4.93 9.59
C THR A 66 -0.67 3.71 9.79
N ASP A 67 -1.16 2.68 10.50
CA ASP A 67 -0.44 1.42 10.72
C ASP A 67 -1.42 0.27 10.96
N GLN A 68 -0.97 -0.95 10.70
CA GLN A 68 -1.68 -2.19 11.00
C GLN A 68 -0.69 -3.22 11.53
N ARG A 69 -0.99 -3.78 12.70
CA ARG A 69 -0.21 -4.89 13.25
C ARG A 69 -0.74 -6.20 12.68
N ALA A 70 0.14 -7.10 12.26
CA ALA A 70 -0.27 -8.46 11.95
C ALA A 70 -0.79 -9.10 13.25
N GLY A 71 -2.09 -9.45 13.27
CA GLY A 71 -2.58 -10.40 14.28
C GLY A 71 -1.83 -11.72 14.13
N ALA A 72 -1.61 -12.45 15.23
CA ALA A 72 -0.96 -13.75 15.20
C ALA A 72 -1.64 -14.65 14.16
N ALA A 73 -1.02 -14.78 12.99
CA ALA A 73 -1.51 -15.62 11.93
C ALA A 73 -1.29 -17.07 12.37
N SER A 74 -2.29 -17.69 12.99
CA SER A 74 -2.38 -19.13 13.09
C SER A 74 -2.54 -19.67 11.68
N LYS A 75 -1.41 -20.00 11.07
CA LYS A 75 -1.33 -20.74 9.82
C LYS A 75 -1.80 -22.18 10.11
N PRO A 76 -2.71 -22.76 9.29
CA PRO A 76 -3.11 -24.15 9.43
C PRO A 76 -1.95 -25.10 9.16
#